data_AF-A0A956D4T6-F1
#
_entry.id   AF-A0A956D4T6-F1
#
_cell.length_a   1.000
_cell.length_b   1.000
_cell.length_c   1.000
_cell.angle_alpha   90.00
_cell.angle_beta   90.00
_cell.angle_gamma   90.00
#
_symmetry.space_group_name_H-M   'P 1'
#
loop_
_entity.id
_entity.type
_entity.pdbx_description
1 polymer ?
#
loop_
_entity_poly.entity_id
_entity_poly.type
_entity_poly.pdbx_seq_one_letter_code
_entity_poly.pdbx_strand_id
1 'polypeptide(L)'
;MDELKARVDALVAEGRHAQAADLLLEKGHVEKAAELYAAVWKWDRAIEVAEDAGLFDVAYQHALAAKDRDACGRILAKLEARPEQAVRAANHAEAKGLLLDAARLREAAGETEAAADLFERASEYRDAARCRLVLGEPRKAGMLLEKRLREDPDDAATG
;
A
#
# COMPACT_ATOMS: atom_id res chain seq x y z
N MET A 1 -11.44 -13.23 -26.83
CA MET A 1 -10.79 -13.31 -25.50
C MET A 1 -10.29 -14.72 -25.18
N ASP A 2 -10.96 -15.78 -25.66
CA ASP A 2 -10.58 -17.16 -25.33
C ASP A 2 -9.23 -17.62 -25.88
N GLU A 3 -8.78 -17.11 -27.03
CA GLU A 3 -7.50 -17.52 -27.63
C GLU A 3 -6.29 -17.02 -26.84
N LEU A 4 -6.32 -15.76 -26.36
CA LEU A 4 -5.25 -15.20 -25.53
C LEU A 4 -5.13 -15.97 -24.22
N LYS A 5 -6.27 -16.25 -23.57
CA LYS A 5 -6.31 -17.03 -22.33
C LYS A 5 -5.76 -18.43 -22.56
N ALA A 6 -6.21 -19.14 -23.58
CA ALA A 6 -5.72 -20.48 -23.90
C ALA A 6 -4.20 -20.49 -24.16
N ARG A 7 -3.67 -19.45 -24.80
CA ARG A 7 -2.24 -19.34 -25.08
C ARG A 7 -1.42 -19.07 -23.82
N VAL A 8 -1.91 -18.19 -22.94
CA VAL A 8 -1.31 -17.92 -21.62
C VAL A 8 -1.33 -19.18 -20.77
N ASP A 9 -2.47 -19.87 -20.68
CA ASP A 9 -2.62 -21.10 -19.90
C ASP A 9 -1.68 -22.21 -20.39
N ALA A 10 -1.52 -22.36 -21.72
CA ALA A 10 -0.56 -23.29 -22.30
C ALA A 10 0.89 -22.97 -21.92
N LEU A 11 1.30 -21.68 -22.01
CA LEU A 11 2.64 -21.26 -21.62
C LEU A 11 2.89 -21.48 -20.12
N VAL A 12 1.90 -21.21 -19.26
CA VAL A 12 1.98 -21.46 -17.82
C VAL A 12 2.11 -22.96 -17.54
N ALA A 13 1.33 -23.81 -18.21
CA ALA A 13 1.41 -25.26 -18.07
C ALA A 13 2.77 -25.83 -18.51
N GLU A 14 3.43 -25.20 -19.49
CA GLU A 14 4.80 -25.51 -19.90
C GLU A 14 5.88 -24.92 -18.95
N GLY A 15 5.48 -24.22 -17.89
CA GLY A 15 6.40 -23.55 -16.97
C GLY A 15 6.96 -22.21 -17.49
N ARG A 16 6.54 -21.75 -18.67
CA ARG A 16 7.03 -20.56 -19.38
C ARG A 16 6.33 -19.28 -18.93
N HIS A 17 6.29 -19.05 -17.62
CA HIS A 17 5.57 -17.95 -16.98
C HIS A 17 6.03 -16.56 -17.45
N ALA A 18 7.34 -16.37 -17.70
CA ALA A 18 7.85 -15.09 -18.20
C ALA A 18 7.30 -14.74 -19.59
N GLN A 19 7.24 -15.72 -20.49
CA GLN A 19 6.70 -15.49 -21.84
C GLN A 19 5.18 -15.32 -21.82
N ALA A 20 4.49 -15.99 -20.90
CA ALA A 20 3.07 -15.76 -20.65
C ALA A 20 2.82 -14.33 -20.15
N ALA A 21 3.67 -13.83 -19.25
CA ALA A 21 3.62 -12.46 -18.76
C ALA A 21 3.92 -11.45 -19.87
N ASP A 22 4.95 -11.68 -20.69
CA ASP A 22 5.28 -10.81 -21.82
C ASP A 22 4.12 -10.72 -22.82
N LEU A 23 3.48 -11.84 -23.14
CA LEU A 23 2.29 -11.86 -23.99
C LEU A 23 1.14 -11.06 -23.38
N LEU A 24 0.94 -11.10 -22.05
CA LEU A 24 -0.06 -10.28 -21.38
C LEU A 24 0.29 -8.79 -21.42
N LEU A 25 1.56 -8.44 -21.28
CA LEU A 25 2.03 -7.05 -21.40
C LEU A 25 1.80 -6.48 -22.79
N GLU A 26 2.11 -7.25 -23.84
CA GLU A 26 1.84 -6.86 -25.23
C GLU A 26 0.34 -6.59 -25.48
N LYS A 27 -0.55 -7.19 -24.68
CA LYS A 27 -2.00 -6.99 -24.77
C LYS A 27 -2.54 -5.99 -23.74
N GLY A 28 -1.67 -5.34 -22.97
CA GLY A 28 -2.03 -4.34 -21.96
C GLY A 28 -2.61 -4.92 -20.67
N HIS A 29 -2.54 -6.23 -20.45
CA HIS A 29 -3.01 -6.88 -19.22
C HIS A 29 -1.92 -6.89 -18.14
N VAL A 30 -1.51 -5.70 -17.71
CA VAL A 30 -0.36 -5.49 -16.82
C VAL A 30 -0.53 -6.20 -15.48
N GLU A 31 -1.69 -6.10 -14.83
CA GLU A 31 -1.93 -6.73 -13.52
C GLU A 31 -1.68 -8.24 -13.58
N LYS A 32 -2.27 -8.91 -14.57
CA LYS A 32 -2.10 -10.36 -14.76
C LYS A 32 -0.66 -10.72 -15.13
N ALA A 33 0.04 -9.87 -15.88
CA ALA A 33 1.44 -10.09 -16.17
C ALA A 33 2.31 -10.00 -14.91
N ALA A 34 2.07 -9.00 -14.05
CA ALA A 34 2.76 -8.85 -12.77
C ALA A 34 2.48 -10.05 -11.84
N GLU A 35 1.24 -10.54 -11.79
CA GLU A 35 0.87 -11.78 -11.08
C GLU A 35 1.66 -13.00 -11.55
N LEU A 36 1.85 -13.17 -12.86
CA LEU A 36 2.65 -14.28 -13.40
C LEU A 36 4.13 -14.17 -13.06
N TYR A 37 4.69 -12.96 -13.03
CA TYR A 37 6.05 -12.74 -12.56
C TYR A 37 6.19 -13.07 -11.06
N ALA A 38 5.24 -12.61 -10.25
CA ALA A 38 5.16 -12.91 -8.82
C ALA A 38 5.03 -14.42 -8.54
N ALA A 39 4.25 -15.15 -9.34
CA ALA A 39 4.03 -16.60 -9.18
C ALA A 39 5.33 -17.42 -9.32
N VAL A 40 6.33 -16.90 -10.05
CA VAL A 40 7.66 -17.50 -10.18
C VAL A 40 8.74 -16.77 -9.37
N TRP A 41 8.33 -16.07 -8.31
CA TRP A 41 9.21 -15.39 -7.36
C TRP A 41 10.07 -14.26 -7.98
N LYS A 42 9.69 -13.78 -9.17
CA LYS A 42 10.33 -12.62 -9.82
C LYS A 42 9.67 -11.33 -9.34
N TRP A 43 9.78 -11.07 -8.04
CA TRP A 43 9.13 -9.94 -7.39
C TRP A 43 9.56 -8.60 -7.95
N ASP A 44 10.87 -8.39 -8.15
CA ASP A 44 11.41 -7.15 -8.71
C ASP A 44 10.75 -6.80 -10.04
N ARG A 45 10.58 -7.80 -10.90
CA ARG A 45 9.95 -7.61 -12.22
C ARG A 45 8.46 -7.36 -12.12
N ALA A 46 7.75 -8.04 -11.22
CA ALA A 46 6.33 -7.79 -10.97
C ALA A 46 6.08 -6.36 -10.48
N ILE A 47 6.92 -5.87 -9.57
CA ILE A 47 6.87 -4.51 -9.05
C ILE A 47 7.19 -3.51 -10.16
N GLU A 48 8.30 -3.66 -10.87
CA GLU A 48 8.74 -2.76 -11.94
C GLU A 48 7.66 -2.60 -13.03
N VAL A 49 7.11 -3.71 -13.51
CA VAL A 49 6.07 -3.72 -14.54
C VAL A 49 4.80 -2.98 -14.09
N ALA A 50 4.40 -3.13 -12.82
CA ALA A 50 3.26 -2.41 -12.28
C ALA A 50 3.56 -0.92 -12.06
N GLU A 51 4.76 -0.57 -11.57
CA GLU A 51 5.21 0.82 -11.40
C GLU A 51 5.27 1.56 -12.76
N ASP A 52 5.82 0.92 -13.79
CA ASP A 52 5.95 1.48 -15.14
C ASP A 52 4.59 1.74 -15.80
N ALA A 53 3.60 0.91 -15.52
CA ALA A 53 2.22 1.09 -15.96
C ALA A 53 1.43 2.10 -15.09
N GLY A 54 2.03 2.62 -14.02
CA GLY A 54 1.38 3.54 -13.09
C GLY A 54 0.34 2.89 -12.17
N LEU A 55 0.39 1.55 -12.01
CA LEU A 55 -0.48 0.75 -11.14
C LEU A 55 0.20 0.56 -9.78
N PHE A 56 0.32 1.63 -9.01
CA PHE A 56 1.08 1.63 -7.75
C PHE A 56 0.42 0.83 -6.64
N ASP A 57 -0.91 0.68 -6.66
CA ASP A 57 -1.58 -0.21 -5.72
C ASP A 57 -1.21 -1.68 -5.95
N VAL A 58 -1.08 -2.11 -7.21
CA VAL A 58 -0.63 -3.47 -7.56
C VAL A 58 0.86 -3.64 -7.25
N ALA A 59 1.69 -2.65 -7.60
CA ALA A 59 3.11 -2.66 -7.25
C ALA A 59 3.32 -2.78 -5.73
N TYR A 60 2.52 -2.06 -4.93
CA TYR A 60 2.57 -2.13 -3.47
C TYR A 60 2.23 -3.52 -2.94
N GLN A 61 1.21 -4.18 -3.51
CA GLN A 61 0.85 -5.55 -3.13
C GLN A 61 2.01 -6.54 -3.38
N HIS A 62 2.68 -6.42 -4.52
CA HIS A 62 3.83 -7.25 -4.83
C HIS A 62 5.04 -6.93 -3.93
N ALA A 63 5.30 -5.66 -3.62
CA ALA A 63 6.33 -5.26 -2.68
C ALA A 63 6.09 -5.83 -1.27
N LEU A 64 4.84 -5.80 -0.79
CA LEU A 64 4.45 -6.43 0.47
C LEU A 64 4.66 -7.95 0.46
N ALA A 65 4.28 -8.62 -0.63
CA ALA A 65 4.48 -10.06 -0.77
C ALA A 65 5.97 -10.43 -0.80
N ALA A 66 6.80 -9.61 -1.44
CA ALA A 66 8.25 -9.73 -1.48
C ALA A 66 8.94 -9.39 -0.15
N LYS A 67 8.22 -8.73 0.79
CA LYS A 67 8.77 -8.12 2.01
C LYS A 67 9.85 -7.08 1.72
N ASP A 68 9.78 -6.43 0.56
CA ASP A 68 10.68 -5.37 0.15
C ASP A 68 10.22 -4.04 0.75
N ARG A 69 10.83 -3.68 1.89
CA ARG A 69 10.50 -2.45 2.61
C ARG A 69 10.88 -1.20 1.84
N ASP A 70 11.94 -1.25 1.04
CA ASP A 70 12.41 -0.09 0.28
C ASP A 70 11.47 0.20 -0.89
N ALA A 71 11.01 -0.85 -1.59
CA ALA A 71 9.96 -0.72 -2.59
C ALA A 71 8.66 -0.23 -1.97
N CYS A 72 8.23 -0.79 -0.82
CA CYS A 72 7.04 -0.31 -0.11
C CYS A 72 7.13 1.19 0.19
N GLY A 73 8.23 1.66 0.78
CA GLY A 73 8.42 3.08 1.10
C GLY A 73 8.37 3.98 -0.14
N ARG A 74 9.06 3.60 -1.22
CA ARG A 74 9.03 4.34 -2.49
C ARG A 74 7.63 4.39 -3.10
N ILE A 75 6.90 3.27 -3.09
CA ILE A 75 5.58 3.16 -3.69
C ILE A 75 4.53 3.92 -2.87
N LEU A 76 4.62 3.87 -1.54
CA LEU A 76 3.77 4.67 -0.64
C LEU A 76 3.85 6.17 -0.98
N ALA A 77 5.06 6.71 -1.19
CA ALA A 77 5.24 8.10 -1.59
C ALA A 77 4.58 8.43 -2.94
N LYS A 78 4.53 7.48 -3.88
CA LYS A 78 3.81 7.65 -5.15
C LYS A 78 2.29 7.58 -4.98
N LEU A 79 1.81 6.80 -4.01
CA LEU A 79 0.38 6.65 -3.71
C LEU A 79 -0.21 7.92 -3.06
N GLU A 80 0.61 8.75 -2.38
CA GLU A 80 0.17 10.02 -1.79
C GLU A 80 -0.55 10.95 -2.78
N ALA A 81 -0.09 10.98 -4.03
CA ALA A 81 -0.68 11.79 -5.09
C ALA A 81 -1.82 11.09 -5.86
N ARG A 82 -2.27 9.90 -5.42
CA ARG A 82 -3.21 9.04 -6.15
C ARG A 82 -4.29 8.48 -5.24
N PRO A 83 -5.29 9.29 -4.85
CA PRO A 83 -6.31 8.91 -3.87
C PRO A 83 -7.00 7.58 -4.16
N GLU A 84 -7.41 7.34 -5.42
CA GLU A 84 -8.11 6.10 -5.78
C GLU A 84 -7.25 4.83 -5.62
N GLN A 85 -5.95 4.93 -5.93
CA GLN A 85 -5.02 3.82 -5.74
C GLN A 85 -4.66 3.67 -4.26
N ALA A 86 -4.51 4.78 -3.55
CA ALA A 86 -4.26 4.80 -2.12
C ALA A 86 -5.35 4.05 -1.34
N VAL A 87 -6.63 4.22 -1.68
CA VAL A 87 -7.74 3.43 -1.08
C VAL A 87 -7.53 1.93 -1.27
N ARG A 88 -7.19 1.49 -2.49
CA ARG A 88 -7.00 0.05 -2.78
C ARG A 88 -5.78 -0.52 -2.08
N ALA A 89 -4.69 0.24 -2.02
CA ALA A 89 -3.50 -0.12 -1.27
C ALA A 89 -3.77 -0.16 0.26
N ALA A 90 -4.56 0.79 0.78
CA ALA A 90 -4.95 0.83 2.19
C ALA A 90 -5.69 -0.44 2.60
N ASN A 91 -6.68 -0.84 1.80
CA ASN A 91 -7.42 -2.11 2.03
C ASN A 91 -6.47 -3.31 2.16
N HIS A 92 -5.43 -3.37 1.32
CA HIS A 92 -4.42 -4.42 1.39
C HIS A 92 -3.53 -4.33 2.62
N ALA A 93 -3.08 -3.13 2.99
CA ALA A 93 -2.30 -2.90 4.20
C ALA A 93 -3.08 -3.31 5.47
N GLU A 94 -4.36 -2.92 5.55
CA GLU A 94 -5.25 -3.30 6.66
C GLU A 94 -5.45 -4.81 6.76
N ALA A 95 -5.70 -5.49 5.63
CA ALA A 95 -5.83 -6.95 5.60
C ALA A 95 -4.55 -7.68 6.05
N LYS A 96 -3.38 -7.03 5.95
CA LYS A 96 -2.08 -7.54 6.44
C LYS A 96 -1.74 -7.07 7.86
N GLY A 97 -2.61 -6.27 8.49
CA GLY A 97 -2.38 -5.72 9.82
C GLY A 97 -1.32 -4.60 9.87
N LEU A 98 -0.97 -4.01 8.72
CA LEU A 98 0.01 -2.94 8.60
C LEU A 98 -0.67 -1.59 8.88
N LEU A 99 -0.97 -1.35 10.16
CA LEU A 99 -1.80 -0.22 10.59
C LEU A 99 -1.23 1.14 10.19
N LEU A 100 0.09 1.32 10.29
CA LEU A 100 0.73 2.58 9.95
C LEU A 100 0.64 2.91 8.45
N ASP A 101 0.96 1.92 7.59
CA ASP A 101 0.86 2.11 6.15
C ASP A 101 -0.58 2.33 5.72
N ALA A 102 -1.52 1.57 6.30
CA ALA A 102 -2.95 1.77 6.09
C ALA A 102 -3.38 3.19 6.47
N ALA A 103 -2.97 3.70 7.63
CA ALA A 103 -3.31 5.04 8.09
C ALA A 103 -2.82 6.12 7.11
N ARG A 104 -1.55 6.03 6.68
CA ARG A 104 -0.96 6.95 5.69
C ARG A 104 -1.68 6.91 4.35
N LEU A 105 -2.08 5.73 3.89
CA LEU A 105 -2.81 5.58 2.64
C LEU A 105 -4.25 6.09 2.72
N ARG A 106 -4.93 5.88 3.86
CA ARG A 106 -6.25 6.49 4.11
C ARG A 106 -6.16 8.02 4.14
N GLU A 107 -5.11 8.53 4.76
CA GLU A 107 -4.85 9.97 4.77
C GLU A 107 -4.63 10.52 3.36
N ALA A 108 -3.77 9.87 2.57
CA ALA A 108 -3.54 10.21 1.16
C ALA A 108 -4.82 10.16 0.30
N ALA A 109 -5.75 9.26 0.65
CA ALA A 109 -7.06 9.18 0.02
C ALA A 109 -8.05 10.28 0.47
N GLY A 110 -7.67 11.12 1.44
CA GLY A 110 -8.54 12.12 2.05
C GLY A 110 -9.51 11.56 3.10
N GLU A 111 -9.42 10.28 3.43
CA GLU A 111 -10.26 9.57 4.40
C GLU A 111 -9.76 9.83 5.83
N THR A 112 -9.80 11.11 6.23
CA THR A 112 -9.14 11.64 7.43
C THR A 112 -9.63 10.98 8.73
N GLU A 113 -10.91 10.62 8.81
CA GLU A 113 -11.47 9.92 9.97
C GLU A 113 -10.91 8.49 10.10
N ALA A 114 -10.91 7.73 9.00
CA ALA A 114 -10.34 6.38 8.96
C ALA A 114 -8.82 6.40 9.25
N ALA A 115 -8.11 7.40 8.72
CA ALA A 115 -6.70 7.60 9.02
C ALA A 115 -6.47 7.86 10.52
N ALA A 116 -7.26 8.72 11.15
CA ALA A 116 -7.16 9.01 12.58
C ALA A 116 -7.31 7.75 13.44
N ASP A 117 -8.32 6.92 13.13
CA ASP A 117 -8.58 5.66 13.85
C ASP A 117 -7.42 4.67 13.69
N LEU A 118 -6.87 4.55 12.47
CA LEU A 118 -5.74 3.65 12.21
C LEU A 118 -4.44 4.13 12.87
N PHE A 119 -4.15 5.45 12.84
CA PHE A 119 -3.02 6.01 13.56
C PHE A 119 -3.12 5.78 15.06
N GLU A 120 -4.31 5.97 15.64
CA GLU A 120 -4.54 5.70 17.07
C GLU A 120 -4.29 4.23 17.42
N ARG A 121 -4.78 3.29 16.59
CA ARG A 121 -4.53 1.85 16.75
C ARG A 121 -3.07 1.48 16.54
N ALA A 122 -2.34 2.22 15.71
CA ALA A 122 -0.89 2.10 15.53
C ALA A 122 -0.09 2.77 16.66
N SER A 123 -0.76 3.38 17.66
CA SER A 123 -0.14 4.19 18.73
C SER A 123 0.60 5.45 18.22
N GLU A 124 0.33 5.86 16.99
CA GLU A 124 0.85 7.09 16.39
C GLU A 124 -0.02 8.29 16.77
N TYR A 125 -0.06 8.60 18.07
CA TYR A 125 -0.99 9.57 18.62
C TYR A 125 -0.80 11.00 18.10
N ARG A 126 0.41 11.36 17.64
CA ARG A 126 0.67 12.67 17.06
C ARG A 126 -0.09 12.85 15.74
N ASP A 127 -0.01 11.85 14.87
CA ASP A 127 -0.72 11.88 13.58
C ASP A 127 -2.23 11.70 13.77
N ALA A 128 -2.65 10.81 14.68
CA ALA A 128 -4.05 10.70 15.05
C ALA A 128 -4.62 12.05 15.54
N ALA A 129 -3.92 12.74 16.46
CA ALA A 129 -4.33 14.04 16.96
C ALA A 129 -4.40 15.09 15.84
N ARG A 130 -3.44 15.10 14.92
CA ARG A 130 -3.43 15.99 13.76
C ARG A 130 -4.65 15.77 12.87
N CYS A 131 -4.99 14.52 12.55
CA CYS A 131 -6.20 14.20 11.79
C CYS A 131 -7.48 14.65 12.54
N ARG A 132 -7.55 14.44 13.86
CA ARG A 132 -8.68 14.91 14.70
C ARG A 132 -8.83 16.43 14.69
N LEU A 133 -7.74 17.19 14.64
CA LEU A 133 -7.79 18.64 14.51
C LEU A 133 -8.38 19.07 13.16
N VAL A 134 -7.98 18.40 12.06
CA VAL A 134 -8.55 18.65 10.72
C VAL A 134 -10.05 18.38 10.69
N LEU A 135 -10.51 17.36 11.43
CA LEU A 135 -11.94 17.04 11.59
C LEU A 135 -12.70 17.99 12.53
N GLY A 136 -12.03 18.98 13.14
CA GLY A 136 -12.66 19.91 14.09
C GLY A 136 -12.92 19.29 15.46
N GLU A 137 -12.16 18.27 15.86
CA GLU A 137 -12.29 17.53 17.12
C GLU A 137 -11.13 17.81 18.12
N PRO A 138 -10.90 19.06 18.55
CA PRO A 138 -9.72 19.43 19.34
C PRO A 138 -9.67 18.76 20.71
N ARG A 139 -10.83 18.39 21.28
CA ARG A 139 -10.88 17.64 22.56
C ARG A 139 -10.26 16.25 22.41
N LYS A 140 -10.64 15.50 21.37
CA LYS A 140 -10.06 14.17 21.08
C LYS A 140 -8.56 14.29 20.77
N ALA A 141 -8.17 15.31 20.00
CA ALA A 141 -6.76 15.57 19.72
C ALA A 141 -5.94 15.82 21.01
N GLY A 142 -6.46 16.63 21.94
CA GLY A 142 -5.81 16.85 23.24
C GLY A 142 -5.62 15.56 24.05
N MET A 143 -6.66 14.72 24.11
CA MET A 143 -6.59 13.43 24.81
C MET A 143 -5.52 12.50 24.22
N LEU A 144 -5.36 12.48 22.90
CA LEU A 144 -4.34 11.69 22.22
C LEU A 144 -2.92 12.21 22.52
N LEU A 145 -2.71 13.52 22.56
CA LEU A 145 -1.42 14.12 22.93
C LEU A 145 -1.06 13.82 24.40
N GLU A 146 -2.03 13.87 25.31
CA GLU A 146 -1.82 13.45 26.70
C GLU A 146 -1.48 11.97 26.82
N LYS A 147 -2.06 11.11 25.97
CA LYS A 147 -1.75 9.68 25.94
C LYS A 147 -0.31 9.45 25.48
N ARG A 148 0.15 10.17 24.46
CA ARG A 148 1.57 10.18 24.04
C ARG A 148 2.51 10.53 25.20
N LEU A 149 2.23 11.63 25.91
CA LEU A 149 3.07 12.08 27.04
C LEU A 149 3.13 11.08 28.20
N ARG A 150 2.10 10.26 28.36
CA ARG A 150 2.08 9.18 29.36
C ARG A 150 2.88 7.96 28.94
N GLU A 151 2.95 7.67 27.64
CA GLU A 151 3.73 6.56 27.09
C GLU A 151 5.21 6.91 26.93
N ASP A 152 5.55 8.20 26.78
CA ASP A 152 6.92 8.71 26.73
C ASP A 152 7.11 9.96 27.63
N PRO A 153 7.34 9.77 28.94
CA PRO A 153 7.43 10.86 29.90
C PRO A 153 8.73 11.69 29.81
N ASP A 154 9.80 11.18 29.17
CA ASP A 154 11.09 11.87 29.08
C ASP A 154 11.12 12.98 28.01
N ASP A 155 10.24 12.93 27.00
CA ASP A 155 10.09 13.98 25.97
C ASP A 155 9.49 15.29 26.54
N ALA A 156 8.84 15.26 27.70
CA ALA A 156 8.20 16.42 28.33
C ALA A 156 9.20 17.38 29.02
N ALA A 157 10.46 16.98 29.19
CA ALA A 157 11.46 17.70 29.99
C ALA A 157 12.41 18.61 29.18
N THR A 158 12.29 18.68 27.84
CA THR A 158 13.28 19.40 26.98
C THR A 158 12.69 20.48 26.07
N GLY A 159 11.51 21.03 26.41
CA GLY A 159 10.87 22.15 25.69
C GLY A 159 11.17 23.52 26.27
#